data_AF-A0A9X3C3H5-F1
#
_entry.id   AF-A0A9X3C3H5-F1
#
_cell.length_a   1.000
_cell.length_b   1.000
_cell.length_c   1.000
_cell.angle_alpha   90.00
_cell.angle_beta   90.00
_cell.angle_gamma   90.00
#
_symmetry.space_group_name_H-M   'P 1'
#
loop_
_entity.id
_entity.type
_entity.pdbx_description
1 polymer ?
#
loop_
_entity_poly.entity_id
_entity_poly.type
_entity_poly.pdbx_seq_one_letter_code
_entity_poly.pdbx_strand_id
1 'polypeptide(L)' 'MTVRVADGLQVAYEGVVYRPGETAEVPLHVATVWQINGWVVSDAAGDEEGNGDGKPVK' A
#
# COMPACT_ATOMS: atom_id res chain seq x y z
N MET A 1 2.08 9.25 2.38
CA MET A 1 1.36 8.27 1.53
C MET A 1 1.73 6.90 2.04
N THR A 2 0.75 6.00 2.14
CA THR A 2 0.99 4.62 2.60
C THR A 2 1.25 3.73 1.39
N VAL A 3 2.35 2.98 1.44
CA VAL A 3 2.73 1.98 0.43
C VAL A 3 3.08 0.68 1.12
N ARG A 4 2.97 -0.45 0.43
CA ARG A 4 3.31 -1.77 0.97
C ARG A 4 4.55 -2.32 0.28
N VAL A 5 5.53 -2.79 1.06
CA VAL A 5 6.76 -3.38 0.53
C VAL A 5 6.42 -4.65 -0.25
N ALA A 6 6.95 -4.75 -1.47
CA ALA A 6 6.71 -5.92 -2.32
C ALA A 6 7.29 -7.20 -1.70
N ASP A 7 6.66 -8.33 -2.00
CA ASP A 7 7.11 -9.62 -1.50
C ASP A 7 8.55 -9.93 -1.91
N GLY A 8 9.35 -10.46 -0.99
CA GLY A 8 10.75 -10.79 -1.22
C GLY A 8 11.73 -9.60 -1.18
N LEU A 9 11.27 -8.38 -0.92
CA LEU A 9 12.10 -7.19 -0.80
C LEU A 9 12.09 -6.60 0.62
N GLN A 10 13.19 -5.96 0.99
CA GLN A 10 13.31 -5.17 2.21
C GLN A 10 13.79 -3.77 1.82
N VAL A 11 13.15 -2.72 2.35
CA VAL A 11 13.53 -1.33 2.10
C VAL A 11 13.88 -0.62 3.40
N ALA A 12 14.76 0.38 3.32
CA ALA A 12 15.15 1.19 4.47
C ALA A 12 14.91 2.68 4.16
N TYR A 13 14.31 3.40 5.11
CA TYR A 13 14.04 4.83 5.00
C TYR A 13 14.17 5.49 6.37
N GLU A 14 14.94 6.58 6.45
CA GLU A 14 15.18 7.35 7.69
C GLU A 14 15.59 6.48 8.90
N GLY A 15 16.37 5.42 8.66
CA GLY A 15 16.85 4.52 9.72
C GLY A 15 15.84 3.44 10.13
N VAL A 16 14.64 3.42 9.55
CA VAL A 16 13.65 2.35 9.73
C VAL A 16 13.80 1.33 8.60
N VAL A 17 13.73 0.05 8.94
CA VAL A 17 13.75 -1.06 7.98
C VAL A 17 12.35 -1.66 7.90
N TYR A 18 11.80 -1.69 6.69
CA TYR A 18 10.49 -2.28 6.38
C TYR A 18 10.69 -3.61 5.64
N ARG A 19 10.11 -4.67 6.19
CA ARG A 19 10.16 -6.05 5.69
C ARG A 19 9.12 -6.29 4.58
N PRO A 20 9.24 -7.40 3.83
CA PRO A 20 8.24 -7.75 2.82
C PRO A 20 6.81 -7.73 3.39
N GLY A 21 5.89 -7.10 2.68
CA GLY A 21 4.48 -6.99 3.08
C GLY A 21 4.17 -5.94 4.15
N GLU A 22 5.17 -5.32 4.79
CA GLU A 22 4.94 -4.23 5.74
C GLU A 22 4.52 -2.94 5.01
N THR A 23 3.76 -2.10 5.71
CA THR A 23 3.37 -0.78 5.22
C THR A 23 4.36 0.28 5.69
N ALA A 24 4.69 1.20 4.80
CA ALA A 24 5.54 2.35 5.07
C ALA A 24 4.77 3.63 4.74
N GLU A 25 4.80 4.59 5.67
CA GLU A 25 4.32 5.94 5.41
C GLU A 25 5.49 6.81 4.99
N VAL A 26 5.50 7.23 3.73
CA VAL A 26 6.59 8.01 3.14
C VAL A 26 6.07 9.21 2.35
N PRO A 27 6.91 10.24 2.09
CA PRO A 27 6.58 11.31 1.17
C PRO A 27 6.28 10.80 -0.24
N LEU A 28 5.42 11.53 -0.98
CA LEU A 28 4.98 11.12 -2.33
C LEU A 28 6.15 10.85 -3.28
N HIS A 29 7.17 11.72 -3.30
CA HIS A 29 8.31 11.56 -4.20
C HIS A 29 9.11 10.29 -3.91
N VAL A 30 9.23 9.88 -2.64
CA VAL A 30 9.87 8.61 -2.24
C VAL A 30 9.02 7.43 -2.70
N ALA A 31 7.70 7.47 -2.43
CA ALA A 31 6.77 6.45 -2.89
C ALA A 31 6.81 6.26 -4.40
N THR A 32 6.83 7.34 -5.19
CA THR A 32 6.91 7.29 -6.65
C THR A 32 8.18 6.61 -7.13
N VAL A 33 9.34 6.95 -6.56
CA VAL A 33 10.61 6.29 -6.91
C VAL A 33 10.54 4.80 -6.58
N TRP A 34 10.06 4.44 -5.39
CA TRP A 34 9.94 3.04 -4.99
C TRP A 34 8.98 2.23 -5.86
N GLN A 35 7.87 2.83 -6.28
CA GLN A 35 6.90 2.21 -7.20
C GLN A 35 7.47 1.98 -8.59
N ILE A 36 8.16 2.96 -9.17
CA ILE A 36 8.80 2.83 -10.49
C ILE A 36 9.83 1.69 -10.50
N ASN A 37 10.52 1.49 -9.37
CA ASN A 37 11.49 0.40 -9.20
C ASN A 37 10.85 -0.93 -8.78
N GLY A 38 9.54 -0.98 -8.55
CA GLY A 38 8.82 -2.18 -8.12
C GLY A 38 9.13 -2.63 -6.68
N TRP A 39 9.67 -1.74 -5.84
CA TRP A 39 10.01 -2.06 -4.44
C TRP A 39 8.81 -2.09 -3.52
N VAL A 40 7.79 -1.31 -3.88
CA VAL A 40 6.52 -1.22 -3.17
C VAL A 40 5.38 -1.26 -4.15
N VAL A 41 4.23 -1.74 -3.66
CA VAL A 41 2.95 -1.63 -4.33
C VAL A 41 2.13 -0.54 -3.65
N SER A 42 1.27 0.14 -4.41
CA SER A 42 0.22 0.97 -3.81
C SER A 42 -0.59 0.06 -2.90
N ASP A 43 -0.74 0.43 -1.64
CA ASP A 43 -1.76 -0.21 -0.82
C ASP A 43 -3.08 0.25 -1.44
N ALA A 44 -3.68 -0.59 -2.29
CA ALA A 44 -5.06 -0.36 -2.67
C ALA A 44 -5.79 -0.32 -1.34
N ALA A 45 -6.42 0.82 -1.01
CA ALA A 45 -7.29 0.91 0.14
C ALA A 45 -8.19 -0.34 0.11
N GLY A 46 -7.93 -1.28 1.01
CA GLY A 46 -8.80 -2.41 1.20
C GLY A 46 -10.13 -1.85 1.69
N ASP A 47 -11.14 -1.97 0.84
CA ASP A 47 -12.54 -2.11 1.22
C ASP A 47 -13.11 -1.11 2.24
N GLU A 48 -13.57 0.05 1.76
CA GLU A 48 -14.79 0.69 2.29
C GLU A 48 -15.69 1.16 1.14
N GLU A 49 -16.37 0.22 0.47
CA GLU A 49 -17.78 0.42 0.12
C GLU A 49 -18.48 -0.94 0.11
N GLY A 50 -18.85 -1.40 1.32
CA GLY A 50 -19.98 -2.31 1.45
C GLY A 50 -21.23 -1.59 0.97
N ASN A 51 -21.55 -1.69 -0.32
CA ASN A 51 -22.85 -1.27 -0.82
C ASN A 51 -23.87 -2.38 -0.53
N GLY A 52 -24.27 -2.46 0.73
CA GLY A 52 -25.51 -3.11 1.10
C GLY A 52 -26.67 -2.28 0.59
N ASP A 53 -27.23 -2.63 -0.57
CA ASP A 53 -28.68 -2.53 -0.80
C ASP A 53 -29.09 -3.44 -1.97
N GLY A 54 -29.15 -4.73 -1.66
CA GLY A 54 -29.97 -5.66 -2.42
C GLY A 54 -31.42 -5.20 -2.32
N LYS A 55 -31.85 -4.47 -3.34
CA LYS A 55 -33.20 -3.94 -3.55
C LYS A 55 -34.30 -4.82 -2.95
N PRO A 56 -35.28 -4.26 -2.22
CA PRO A 56 -36.32 -5.03 -1.57
C PRO A 56 -37.22 -5.74 -2.58
N VAL A 57 -37.46 -7.03 -2.31
CA VAL A 57 -38.44 -7.89 -2.98
C VAL A 57 -39.86 -7.42 -2.63
N LYS A 58 -40.65 -7.10 -3.66
CA LYS A 58 -42.11 -7.28 -3.72
C LYS A 58 -42.51 -7.59 -5.16
#